data_AF-A0A345AI74-F1
#
_entry.id   AF-A0A345AI74-F1
#
_cell.length_a   1.000
_cell.length_b   1.000
_cell.length_c   1.000
_cell.angle_alpha   90.00
_cell.angle_beta   90.00
_cell.angle_gamma   90.00
#
_symmetry.space_group_name_H-M   'P 1'
#
loop_
_entity.id
_entity.type
_entity.pdbx_description
1 polymer ?
#
loop_
_entity_poly.entity_id
_entity_poly.type
_entity_poly.pdbx_seq_one_letter_code
_entity_poly.pdbx_strand_id
1 'polypeptide(L)'
;MKNIVWHTIKKLSNLNLSIVLLLIIASISIIGTIIEQNQSLLYYQNTYPIESRLPYSIINWKIIILLGLDHIYSNIYFIFLLTIFCCSLISCTFSYQLPSLKNARKWKFLQKTQNIHIKAHFLQIYKKSLSNIIYTLHNHNYYIFHKQNNVYAYKGLSGRIAPIFVHFSIILTLMGSIIGLLGGFTAQEIVPVGETFHIKNIIKSGFNSQIPDNLIGKVKKFNIKYHPDNSIKQFLSAIYLYSNQDQKLIQKNIFVNSPLIFKNITFYQTDWQINSIRLQIGNSKIIQKQLIKTQLTNKTLWSCQLPINNKKNIILIITK
;
A
#
# COMPACT_ATOMS: atom_id res chain seq x y z
N MET A 1 36.95 -12.11 -8.45
CA MET A 1 35.73 -11.42 -7.95
C MET A 1 34.52 -11.52 -8.87
N LYS A 2 34.59 -11.20 -10.19
CA LYS A 2 33.42 -11.26 -11.11
C LYS A 2 32.66 -12.60 -11.13
N ASN A 3 33.35 -13.75 -11.10
CA ASN A 3 32.68 -15.06 -11.13
C ASN A 3 31.94 -15.41 -9.83
N ILE A 4 32.42 -14.97 -8.67
CA ILE A 4 31.79 -15.28 -7.38
C ILE A 4 30.49 -14.48 -7.22
N VAL A 5 30.53 -13.18 -7.52
CA VAL A 5 29.35 -12.30 -7.48
C VAL A 5 28.28 -12.77 -8.47
N TRP A 6 28.67 -13.18 -9.67
CA TRP A 6 27.72 -13.73 -10.64
C TRP A 6 27.10 -15.06 -10.16
N HIS A 7 27.89 -15.94 -9.54
CA HIS A 7 27.36 -17.18 -8.98
C HIS A 7 26.40 -16.96 -7.81
N THR A 8 26.66 -15.99 -6.93
CA THR A 8 25.73 -15.65 -5.83
C THR A 8 24.45 -15.02 -6.37
N ILE A 9 24.54 -14.08 -7.32
CA ILE A 9 23.38 -13.49 -8.00
C ILE A 9 22.54 -14.57 -8.69
N LYS A 10 23.19 -15.56 -9.32
CA LYS A 10 22.49 -16.66 -9.98
C LYS A 10 21.72 -17.55 -9.01
N LYS A 11 22.17 -17.71 -7.75
CA LYS A 11 21.39 -18.43 -6.73
C LYS A 11 20.08 -17.70 -6.37
N LEU A 12 20.08 -16.36 -6.37
CA LEU A 12 18.86 -15.55 -6.17
C LEU A 12 17.86 -15.68 -7.32
N SER A 13 18.33 -16.15 -8.48
CA SER A 13 17.52 -16.32 -9.68
C SER A 13 16.71 -17.62 -9.72
N ASN A 14 16.56 -18.32 -8.59
CA ASN A 14 15.83 -19.58 -8.50
C ASN A 14 14.32 -19.34 -8.41
N LEU A 15 13.55 -19.92 -9.34
CA LEU A 15 12.08 -19.80 -9.36
C LEU A 15 11.43 -20.27 -8.05
N ASN A 16 11.90 -21.40 -7.49
CA ASN A 16 11.34 -21.93 -6.24
C ASN A 16 11.58 -20.96 -5.08
N LEU A 17 12.75 -20.31 -5.04
CA LEU A 17 13.05 -19.29 -4.04
C LEU A 17 12.09 -18.11 -4.17
N SER A 18 11.88 -17.59 -5.40
CA SER A 18 10.96 -16.45 -5.62
C SER A 18 9.52 -16.78 -5.20
N ILE A 19 9.04 -17.98 -5.51
CA ILE A 19 7.70 -18.44 -5.12
C ILE A 19 7.57 -18.54 -3.60
N VAL A 20 8.55 -19.13 -2.93
CA VAL A 20 8.56 -19.22 -1.46
C VAL A 20 8.59 -17.84 -0.82
N LEU A 21 9.44 -16.93 -1.31
CA LEU A 21 9.48 -15.54 -0.83
C LEU A 21 8.12 -14.84 -0.99
N LEU A 22 7.48 -14.99 -2.16
CA LEU A 22 6.16 -14.41 -2.41
C LEU A 22 5.10 -14.95 -1.43
N LEU A 23 5.10 -16.25 -1.17
CA LEU A 23 4.16 -16.87 -0.23
C LEU A 23 4.40 -16.40 1.22
N ILE A 24 5.66 -16.23 1.63
CA ILE A 24 5.99 -15.69 2.96
C ILE A 24 5.56 -14.23 3.07
N ILE A 25 5.80 -13.40 2.04
CA ILE A 25 5.33 -12.00 2.02
C ILE A 25 3.80 -11.95 2.13
N ALA A 26 3.10 -12.82 1.38
CA ALA A 26 1.65 -12.89 1.41
C ALA A 26 1.10 -13.30 2.78
N SER A 27 1.68 -14.32 3.42
CA SER A 27 1.23 -14.76 4.75
C SER A 27 1.43 -13.70 5.83
N ILE A 28 2.58 -13.01 5.84
CA ILE A 28 2.85 -11.89 6.75
C ILE A 28 1.88 -10.73 6.48
N SER A 29 1.58 -10.45 5.20
CA SER A 29 0.63 -9.39 4.83
C SER A 29 -0.80 -9.69 5.28
N ILE A 30 -1.22 -10.97 5.25
CA ILE A 30 -2.51 -11.40 5.80
C ILE A 30 -2.58 -11.11 7.30
N ILE A 31 -1.52 -11.46 8.05
CA ILE A 31 -1.44 -11.16 9.49
C ILE A 31 -1.55 -9.65 9.75
N GLY A 32 -0.84 -8.82 8.96
CA GLY A 32 -0.90 -7.36 9.06
C GLY A 32 -2.23 -6.73 8.64
N THR A 33 -3.07 -7.47 7.92
CA THR A 33 -4.43 -7.04 7.57
C THR A 33 -5.42 -7.40 8.68
N ILE A 34 -5.20 -8.52 9.38
CA ILE A 34 -6.03 -8.96 10.51
C ILE A 34 -5.77 -8.10 11.76
N ILE A 35 -4.50 -7.74 12.00
CA ILE A 35 -4.11 -6.88 13.12
C ILE A 35 -4.12 -5.43 12.64
N GLU A 36 -4.97 -4.58 13.22
CA GLU A 36 -4.97 -3.15 12.89
C GLU A 36 -3.58 -2.54 13.12
N GLN A 37 -3.11 -1.72 12.18
CA GLN A 37 -1.74 -1.20 12.18
C GLN A 37 -1.66 0.21 12.79
N ASN A 38 -0.60 0.49 13.54
CA ASN A 38 -0.22 1.79 14.13
C ASN A 38 -1.28 2.40 15.06
N GLN A 39 -2.01 1.56 15.77
CA GLN A 39 -2.94 2.00 16.79
C GLN A 39 -2.21 2.34 18.09
N SER A 40 -2.91 2.98 19.03
CA SER A 40 -2.36 3.27 20.35
C SER A 40 -2.09 1.99 21.15
N LEU A 41 -1.13 2.03 22.08
CA LEU A 41 -0.87 0.89 22.98
C LEU A 41 -2.13 0.43 23.73
N LEU A 42 -2.95 1.39 24.16
CA LEU A 42 -4.19 1.15 24.90
C LEU A 42 -5.23 0.43 24.04
N TYR A 43 -5.27 0.70 22.73
CA TYR A 43 -6.08 -0.06 21.79
C TYR A 43 -5.67 -1.54 21.78
N TYR A 44 -4.37 -1.85 21.62
CA TYR A 44 -3.92 -3.24 21.59
C TYR A 44 -4.16 -3.96 22.93
N GLN A 45 -3.98 -3.27 24.06
CA GLN A 45 -4.25 -3.83 25.39
C GLN A 45 -5.72 -4.21 25.58
N ASN A 46 -6.64 -3.39 25.09
CA ASN A 46 -8.08 -3.63 25.19
C ASN A 46 -8.57 -4.70 24.21
N THR A 47 -8.04 -4.71 22.99
CA THR A 47 -8.47 -5.64 21.91
C THR A 47 -7.83 -7.03 22.04
N TYR A 48 -6.57 -7.10 22.50
CA TYR A 48 -5.80 -8.34 22.65
C TYR A 48 -5.29 -8.53 24.09
N PRO A 49 -6.18 -8.62 25.10
CA PRO A 49 -5.80 -8.74 26.50
C PRO A 49 -5.14 -10.09 26.80
N ILE A 50 -4.23 -10.11 27.78
CA ILE A 50 -3.49 -11.32 28.20
C ILE A 50 -4.45 -12.35 28.83
N GLU A 51 -5.48 -11.89 29.52
CA GLU A 51 -6.42 -12.71 30.30
C GLU A 51 -7.73 -12.98 29.55
N SER A 52 -7.69 -13.04 28.21
CA SER A 52 -8.89 -13.37 27.45
C SER A 52 -9.43 -14.72 27.93
N ARG A 53 -10.73 -14.78 28.30
CA ARG A 53 -11.46 -16.01 28.73
C ARG A 53 -11.44 -17.15 27.71
N LEU A 54 -10.82 -16.96 26.54
CA LEU A 54 -10.67 -17.94 25.48
C LEU A 54 -9.33 -18.67 25.66
N PRO A 55 -9.33 -20.01 25.85
CA PRO A 55 -8.12 -20.80 26.13
C PRO A 55 -7.10 -20.86 24.97
N TYR A 56 -7.34 -20.18 23.85
CA TYR A 56 -6.54 -20.28 22.63
C TYR A 56 -6.09 -18.93 22.03
N SER A 57 -6.15 -17.81 22.76
CA SER A 57 -5.56 -16.55 22.25
C SER A 57 -4.04 -16.56 22.38
N ILE A 58 -3.37 -17.29 21.49
CA ILE A 58 -1.90 -17.39 21.40
C ILE A 58 -1.27 -16.02 21.11
N ILE A 59 -2.02 -15.11 20.49
CA ILE A 59 -1.58 -13.74 20.16
C ILE A 59 -2.13 -12.79 21.22
N ASN A 60 -1.24 -12.14 21.95
CA ASN A 60 -1.54 -11.09 22.91
C ASN A 60 -0.85 -9.78 22.53
N TRP A 61 -1.28 -8.66 23.15
CA TRP A 61 -0.70 -7.35 22.85
C TRP A 61 0.83 -7.29 23.05
N LYS A 62 1.39 -8.04 24.01
CA LYS A 62 2.85 -8.08 24.25
C LYS A 62 3.59 -8.69 23.07
N ILE A 63 3.10 -9.81 22.54
CA ILE A 63 3.68 -10.48 21.37
C ILE A 63 3.55 -9.60 20.13
N ILE A 64 2.40 -8.96 19.95
CA ILE A 64 2.16 -8.03 18.83
C ILE A 64 3.21 -6.93 18.82
N ILE A 65 3.39 -6.23 19.95
CA ILE A 65 4.36 -5.14 20.08
C ILE A 65 5.81 -5.65 20.00
N LEU A 66 6.12 -6.78 20.64
CA LEU A 66 7.48 -7.33 20.66
C LEU A 66 7.98 -7.71 19.26
N LEU A 67 7.12 -8.35 18.46
CA LEU A 67 7.45 -8.76 17.09
C LEU A 67 7.26 -7.61 16.07
N GLY A 68 6.72 -6.47 16.49
CA GLY A 68 6.36 -5.35 15.61
C GLY A 68 5.25 -5.70 14.62
N LEU A 69 4.29 -6.53 15.04
CA LEU A 69 3.11 -6.90 14.24
C LEU A 69 2.07 -5.78 14.15
N ASP A 70 2.18 -4.77 15.01
CA ASP A 70 1.41 -3.52 14.94
C ASP A 70 1.87 -2.58 13.82
N HIS A 71 3.10 -2.77 13.29
CA HIS A 71 3.66 -1.90 12.25
C HIS A 71 4.47 -2.70 11.21
N ILE A 72 3.95 -3.84 10.77
CA ILE A 72 4.61 -4.83 9.89
C ILE A 72 5.22 -4.19 8.65
N TYR A 73 4.47 -3.33 7.96
CA TYR A 73 4.91 -2.75 6.69
C TYR A 73 6.10 -1.80 6.82
N SER A 74 6.37 -1.29 8.02
CA SER A 74 7.55 -0.47 8.36
C SER A 74 8.60 -1.23 9.15
N ASN A 75 8.34 -2.49 9.51
CA ASN A 75 9.28 -3.32 10.24
C ASN A 75 10.46 -3.70 9.33
N ILE A 76 11.69 -3.56 9.85
CA ILE A 76 12.91 -3.78 9.08
C ILE A 76 13.01 -5.21 8.53
N TYR A 77 12.46 -6.21 9.23
CA TYR A 77 12.44 -7.59 8.75
C TYR A 77 11.57 -7.75 7.49
N PHE A 78 10.42 -7.08 7.45
CA PHE A 78 9.53 -7.12 6.29
C PHE A 78 10.12 -6.35 5.10
N ILE A 79 10.75 -5.19 5.35
CA ILE A 79 11.49 -4.43 4.33
C ILE A 79 12.66 -5.26 3.78
N PHE A 80 13.40 -5.95 4.65
CA PHE A 80 14.48 -6.85 4.24
C PHE A 80 13.97 -8.01 3.37
N LEU A 81 12.83 -8.61 3.72
CA LEU A 81 12.19 -9.64 2.91
C LEU A 81 11.80 -9.12 1.51
N LEU A 82 11.19 -7.93 1.44
CA LEU A 82 10.82 -7.26 0.19
C LEU A 82 12.04 -6.93 -0.68
N THR A 83 13.14 -6.47 -0.07
CA THR A 83 14.38 -6.16 -0.81
C THR A 83 15.02 -7.42 -1.39
N ILE A 84 15.06 -8.54 -0.64
CA ILE A 84 15.52 -9.83 -1.17
C ILE A 84 14.62 -10.28 -2.34
N PHE A 85 13.30 -10.16 -2.21
CA PHE A 85 12.37 -10.52 -3.27
C PHE A 85 12.58 -9.67 -4.53
N CYS A 86 12.77 -8.35 -4.37
CA CYS A 86 13.08 -7.45 -5.48
C CYS A 86 14.40 -7.86 -6.17
N CYS A 87 15.46 -8.14 -5.41
CA CYS A 87 16.73 -8.64 -5.94
C CYS A 87 16.57 -9.97 -6.69
N SER A 88 15.73 -10.88 -6.19
CA SER A 88 15.39 -12.14 -6.86
C SER A 88 14.70 -11.90 -8.20
N LEU A 89 13.69 -11.02 -8.26
CA LEU A 89 13.01 -10.66 -9.51
C LEU A 89 13.94 -10.02 -10.54
N ILE A 90 14.81 -9.10 -10.10
CA ILE A 90 15.83 -8.47 -10.95
C ILE A 90 16.77 -9.55 -11.52
N SER A 91 17.29 -10.42 -10.66
CA SER A 91 18.19 -11.50 -11.07
C SER A 91 17.52 -12.47 -12.06
N CYS A 92 16.27 -12.86 -11.81
CA CYS A 92 15.44 -13.66 -12.71
C CYS A 92 15.24 -13.00 -14.08
N THR A 93 15.03 -11.68 -14.10
CA THR A 93 14.83 -10.92 -15.33
C THR A 93 16.07 -10.97 -16.22
N PHE A 94 17.25 -10.70 -15.65
CA PHE A 94 18.52 -10.69 -16.39
C PHE A 94 19.04 -12.09 -16.73
N SER A 95 18.85 -13.07 -15.84
CA SER A 95 19.40 -14.42 -16.01
C SER A 95 18.54 -15.33 -16.86
N TYR A 96 17.21 -15.13 -16.88
CA TYR A 96 16.28 -16.03 -17.57
C TYR A 96 15.35 -15.31 -18.55
N GLN A 97 14.65 -14.25 -18.15
CA GLN A 97 13.61 -13.65 -19.01
C GLN A 97 14.18 -12.99 -20.27
N LEU A 98 15.21 -12.15 -20.13
CA LEU A 98 15.87 -11.49 -21.28
C LEU A 98 16.59 -12.50 -22.18
N PRO A 99 17.39 -13.47 -21.66
CA PRO A 99 17.97 -14.52 -22.50
C PRO A 99 16.93 -15.39 -23.20
N SER A 100 15.82 -15.72 -22.54
CA SER A 100 14.71 -16.48 -23.12
C SER A 100 14.10 -15.75 -24.31
N LEU A 101 13.81 -14.46 -24.18
CA LEU A 101 13.33 -13.63 -25.30
C LEU A 101 14.37 -13.56 -26.43
N LYS A 102 15.64 -13.37 -26.09
CA LYS A 102 16.74 -13.36 -27.08
C LYS A 102 16.83 -14.67 -27.85
N ASN A 103 16.66 -15.81 -27.18
CA ASN A 103 16.63 -17.13 -27.83
C ASN A 103 15.36 -17.35 -28.64
N ALA A 104 14.20 -16.92 -28.16
CA ALA A 104 12.94 -17.05 -28.90
C ALA A 104 12.91 -16.22 -30.20
N ARG A 105 13.67 -15.12 -30.26
CA ARG A 105 13.86 -14.30 -31.46
C ARG A 105 14.83 -14.90 -32.47
N LYS A 106 15.69 -15.85 -32.07
CA LYS A 106 16.62 -16.51 -32.97
C LYS A 106 15.90 -17.61 -33.72
N TRP A 107 15.79 -17.45 -35.03
CA TRP A 107 15.36 -18.51 -35.93
C TRP A 107 16.57 -19.38 -36.33
N LYS A 108 16.36 -20.69 -36.40
CA LYS A 108 17.35 -21.65 -36.92
C LYS A 108 16.61 -22.73 -37.69
N PHE A 109 17.11 -23.06 -38.89
CA PHE A 109 16.64 -24.23 -39.61
C PHE A 109 17.17 -25.49 -38.93
N LEU A 110 16.29 -26.47 -38.73
CA LEU A 110 16.69 -27.79 -38.22
C LEU A 110 17.67 -28.42 -39.21
N GLN A 111 18.88 -28.68 -38.73
CA GLN A 111 19.84 -29.51 -39.44
C GLN A 111 19.59 -30.96 -39.04
N LYS A 112 19.61 -31.86 -40.02
CA LYS A 112 19.44 -33.29 -39.78
C LYS A 112 20.69 -33.81 -39.07
N THR A 113 20.69 -33.79 -37.74
CA THR A 113 21.73 -34.40 -36.91
C THR A 113 21.29 -35.80 -36.47
N GLN A 114 22.24 -36.71 -36.24
CA GLN A 114 21.92 -38.09 -35.83
C GLN A 114 21.24 -38.16 -34.44
N ASN A 115 21.38 -37.11 -33.62
CA ASN A 115 20.82 -37.01 -32.27
C ASN A 115 19.75 -35.92 -32.17
N ILE A 116 18.71 -35.95 -33.02
CA ILE A 116 17.57 -35.05 -32.84
C ILE A 116 16.75 -35.55 -31.64
N HIS A 117 16.94 -34.89 -30.50
CA HIS A 117 16.31 -35.24 -29.23
C HIS A 117 14.78 -35.38 -29.33
N ILE A 118 14.30 -36.61 -29.05
CA ILE A 118 13.07 -37.16 -28.44
C ILE A 118 11.78 -36.30 -28.31
N LYS A 119 11.82 -34.97 -28.28
CA LYS A 119 10.62 -34.10 -28.09
C LYS A 119 10.07 -33.46 -29.36
N ALA A 120 10.70 -33.65 -30.51
CA ALA A 120 10.19 -33.15 -31.78
C ALA A 120 9.19 -34.12 -32.39
N HIS A 121 7.96 -33.65 -32.66
CA HIS A 121 6.99 -34.42 -33.43
C HIS A 121 7.27 -34.25 -34.92
N PHE A 122 7.58 -35.35 -35.59
CA PHE A 122 7.78 -35.39 -37.04
C PHE A 122 6.52 -35.93 -37.70
N LEU A 123 5.99 -35.14 -38.64
CA LEU A 123 4.89 -35.55 -39.50
C LEU A 123 5.40 -35.51 -40.94
N GLN A 124 5.26 -36.63 -41.64
CA GLN A 124 5.59 -36.69 -43.06
C GLN A 124 4.36 -36.27 -43.87
N ILE A 125 4.47 -35.15 -44.57
CA ILE A 125 3.39 -34.59 -45.38
C ILE A 125 3.62 -35.06 -46.82
N TYR A 126 2.69 -35.85 -47.37
CA TYR A 126 2.75 -36.30 -48.75
C TYR A 126 2.01 -35.33 -49.68
N LYS A 127 2.64 -34.99 -50.82
CA LYS A 127 2.06 -34.21 -51.94
C LYS A 127 1.48 -32.83 -51.58
N LYS A 128 2.31 -31.90 -51.09
CA LYS A 128 1.97 -30.46 -51.06
C LYS A 128 3.11 -29.61 -51.57
N SER A 129 2.80 -28.60 -52.39
CA SER A 129 3.77 -27.60 -52.80
C SER A 129 4.22 -26.79 -51.58
N LEU A 130 5.52 -26.51 -51.48
CA LEU A 130 6.08 -25.67 -50.42
C LEU A 130 5.40 -24.30 -50.39
N SER A 131 5.07 -23.76 -51.57
CA SER A 131 4.35 -22.49 -51.74
C SER A 131 2.98 -22.49 -51.06
N ASN A 132 2.21 -23.58 -51.17
CA ASN A 132 0.91 -23.67 -50.49
C ASN A 132 1.08 -23.69 -48.96
N ILE A 133 2.13 -24.34 -48.44
CA ILE A 133 2.42 -24.36 -47.00
C ILE A 133 2.81 -22.96 -46.51
N ILE A 134 3.64 -22.25 -47.25
CA ILE A 134 4.02 -20.87 -46.91
C ILE A 134 2.78 -19.95 -46.95
N TYR A 135 1.93 -20.09 -47.96
CA TYR A 135 0.71 -19.29 -48.09
C TYR A 135 -0.26 -19.52 -46.93
N THR A 136 -0.52 -20.78 -46.55
CA THR A 136 -1.42 -21.07 -45.41
C THR A 136 -0.84 -20.56 -44.09
N LEU A 137 0.46 -20.72 -43.84
CA LEU A 137 1.13 -20.17 -42.66
C LEU A 137 1.02 -18.64 -42.60
N HIS A 138 1.14 -17.98 -43.75
CA HIS A 138 1.01 -16.52 -43.84
C HIS A 138 -0.42 -16.08 -43.51
N ASN A 139 -1.43 -16.75 -44.08
CA ASN A 139 -2.84 -16.48 -43.77
C ASN A 139 -3.18 -16.70 -42.29
N HIS A 140 -2.45 -17.58 -41.59
CA HIS A 140 -2.58 -17.77 -40.14
C HIS A 140 -1.70 -16.85 -39.29
N ASN A 141 -1.08 -15.81 -39.87
CA ASN A 141 -0.22 -14.82 -39.21
C ASN A 141 1.02 -15.41 -38.54
N TYR A 142 1.68 -16.36 -39.18
CA TYR A 142 3.00 -16.82 -38.77
C TYR A 142 4.11 -15.93 -39.35
N TYR A 143 5.18 -15.74 -38.60
CA TYR A 143 6.44 -15.22 -39.14
C TYR A 143 7.16 -16.36 -39.85
N ILE A 144 7.49 -16.19 -41.12
CA ILE A 144 8.02 -17.25 -41.98
C ILE A 144 9.42 -16.87 -42.46
N PHE A 145 10.34 -17.83 -42.38
CA PHE A 145 11.68 -17.77 -42.91
C PHE A 145 11.87 -18.95 -43.86
N HIS A 146 12.27 -18.67 -45.10
CA HIS A 146 12.42 -19.67 -46.15
C HIS A 146 13.86 -19.66 -46.69
N LYS A 147 14.47 -20.84 -46.79
CA LYS A 147 15.80 -21.03 -47.39
C LYS A 147 15.84 -22.37 -48.12
N GLN A 148 15.98 -22.35 -49.45
CA GLN A 148 16.03 -23.53 -50.32
C GLN A 148 14.81 -24.44 -50.10
N ASN A 149 14.98 -25.64 -49.53
CA ASN A 149 13.87 -26.57 -49.25
C ASN A 149 13.42 -26.53 -47.78
N ASN A 150 13.94 -25.60 -46.98
CA ASN A 150 13.66 -25.50 -45.56
C ASN A 150 12.77 -24.28 -45.27
N VAL A 151 11.73 -24.51 -44.46
CA VAL A 151 10.82 -23.47 -43.96
C VAL A 151 10.84 -23.50 -42.43
N TYR A 152 11.02 -22.34 -41.81
CA TYR A 152 10.87 -22.13 -40.38
C TYR A 152 9.76 -21.11 -40.16
N ALA A 153 8.78 -21.45 -39.33
CA ALA A 153 7.68 -20.56 -39.02
C ALA A 153 7.36 -20.56 -37.52
N TYR A 154 7.05 -19.39 -36.97
CA TYR A 154 6.62 -19.26 -35.57
C TYR A 154 5.58 -18.17 -35.39
N LYS A 155 4.82 -18.26 -34.30
CA LYS A 155 3.82 -17.28 -33.86
C LYS A 155 3.87 -17.18 -32.34
N GLY A 156 3.45 -16.04 -31.78
CA GLY A 156 3.30 -15.87 -30.32
C GLY A 156 4.53 -15.35 -29.58
N LEU A 157 5.42 -14.60 -30.25
CA LEU A 157 6.56 -13.96 -29.59
C LEU A 157 6.15 -12.96 -28.49
N SER A 158 4.98 -12.33 -28.63
CA SER A 158 4.39 -11.44 -27.62
C SER A 158 4.26 -12.12 -26.24
N GLY A 159 3.94 -13.41 -26.21
CA GLY A 159 3.85 -14.19 -24.97
C GLY A 159 5.19 -14.33 -24.22
N ARG A 160 6.33 -14.18 -24.93
CA ARG A 160 7.67 -14.16 -24.32
C ARG A 160 8.07 -12.78 -23.81
N ILE A 161 7.38 -11.72 -24.25
CA ILE A 161 7.62 -10.34 -23.82
C ILE A 161 6.80 -10.01 -22.56
N ALA A 162 5.57 -10.53 -22.46
CA ALA A 162 4.66 -10.22 -21.35
C ALA A 162 5.27 -10.44 -19.94
N PRO A 163 5.97 -11.56 -19.64
CA PRO A 163 6.57 -11.75 -18.31
C PRO A 163 7.62 -10.70 -17.93
N ILE A 164 8.32 -10.12 -18.92
CA ILE A 164 9.31 -9.06 -18.69
C ILE A 164 8.61 -7.78 -18.21
N PHE A 165 7.49 -7.41 -18.83
CA PHE A 165 6.69 -6.26 -18.38
C PHE A 165 6.11 -6.47 -16.98
N VAL A 166 5.65 -7.68 -16.67
CA VAL A 166 5.14 -8.01 -15.32
C VAL A 166 6.25 -7.89 -14.28
N HIS A 167 7.45 -8.41 -14.55
CA HIS A 167 8.58 -8.23 -13.64
C HIS A 167 8.93 -6.75 -13.46
N PHE A 168 8.99 -6.00 -14.56
CA PHE A 168 9.31 -4.57 -14.51
C PHE A 168 8.29 -3.78 -13.69
N SER A 169 6.98 -4.06 -13.87
CA SER A 169 5.93 -3.37 -13.10
C SER A 169 6.02 -3.68 -11.61
N ILE A 170 6.24 -4.94 -11.23
CA ILE A 170 6.41 -5.34 -9.83
C ILE A 170 7.67 -4.71 -9.22
N ILE A 171 8.78 -4.70 -9.94
CA ILE A 171 10.02 -4.06 -9.46
C ILE A 171 9.80 -2.56 -9.25
N LEU A 172 9.14 -1.89 -10.20
CA LEU A 172 8.86 -0.45 -10.12
C LEU A 172 7.95 -0.11 -8.93
N THR A 173 6.88 -0.87 -8.70
CA THR A 173 5.97 -0.65 -7.57
C THR A 173 6.65 -0.88 -6.23
N LEU A 174 7.45 -1.95 -6.11
CA LEU A 174 8.22 -2.25 -4.90
C LEU A 174 9.30 -1.20 -4.62
N MET A 175 10.02 -0.74 -5.65
CA MET A 175 11.04 0.30 -5.46
C MET A 175 10.39 1.62 -5.05
N GLY A 176 9.27 1.99 -5.68
CA GLY A 176 8.52 3.19 -5.33
C GLY A 176 7.99 3.18 -3.89
N SER A 177 7.50 2.03 -3.41
CA SER A 177 7.02 1.90 -2.03
C SER A 177 8.16 1.99 -1.01
N ILE A 178 9.32 1.39 -1.29
CA ILE A 178 10.52 1.50 -0.43
C ILE A 178 11.00 2.94 -0.37
N ILE A 179 11.08 3.65 -1.51
CA ILE A 179 11.46 5.06 -1.56
C ILE A 179 10.47 5.91 -0.74
N GLY A 180 9.17 5.69 -0.93
CA GLY A 180 8.13 6.40 -0.18
C GLY A 180 8.20 6.14 1.32
N LEU A 181 8.52 4.92 1.74
CA LEU A 181 8.67 4.56 3.15
C LEU A 181 9.91 5.18 3.79
N LEU A 182 11.04 5.22 3.07
CA LEU A 182 12.30 5.77 3.59
C LEU A 182 12.36 7.30 3.54
N GLY A 183 11.70 7.92 2.57
CA GLY A 183 11.69 9.38 2.38
C GLY A 183 10.44 10.09 2.89
N GLY A 184 9.37 9.36 3.19
CA GLY A 184 8.09 9.92 3.64
C GLY A 184 7.93 9.93 5.17
N PHE A 185 6.93 10.66 5.62
CA PHE A 185 6.43 10.61 7.00
C PHE A 185 4.90 10.62 7.00
N THR A 186 4.31 10.11 8.07
CA THR A 186 2.88 10.21 8.35
C THR A 186 2.68 10.75 9.75
N ALA A 187 1.89 11.81 9.88
CA ALA A 187 1.51 12.41 11.16
C ALA A 187 -0.01 12.51 11.25
N GLN A 188 -0.54 12.48 12.47
CA GLN A 188 -1.98 12.54 12.71
C GLN A 188 -2.30 13.48 13.87
N GLU A 189 -3.13 14.47 13.60
CA GLU A 189 -3.53 15.47 14.58
C GLU A 189 -5.04 15.43 14.80
N ILE A 190 -5.47 15.49 16.06
CA ILE A 190 -6.87 15.71 16.41
C ILE A 190 -7.07 17.21 16.58
N VAL A 191 -7.72 17.84 15.62
CA VAL A 191 -7.83 19.31 15.56
C VAL A 191 -9.29 19.75 15.74
N PRO A 192 -9.65 20.43 16.84
CA PRO A 192 -10.97 21.02 17.00
C PRO A 192 -11.21 22.15 15.99
N VAL A 193 -12.48 22.35 15.62
CA VAL A 193 -12.87 23.44 14.72
C VAL A 193 -12.57 24.78 15.37
N GLY A 194 -11.86 25.64 14.64
CA GLY A 194 -11.43 26.96 15.08
C GLY A 194 -10.00 27.01 15.63
N GLU A 195 -9.38 25.86 15.89
CA GLU A 195 -8.03 25.75 16.43
C GLU A 195 -6.97 25.59 15.35
N THR A 196 -5.75 26.02 15.68
CA THR A 196 -4.55 25.82 14.86
C THR A 196 -3.84 24.52 15.23
N PHE A 197 -3.14 23.92 14.28
CA PHE A 197 -2.34 22.72 14.48
C PHE A 197 -0.98 22.86 13.80
N HIS A 198 -0.01 22.16 14.37
CA HIS A 198 1.30 21.94 13.78
C HIS A 198 1.42 20.45 13.47
N ILE A 199 2.33 20.09 12.57
CA ILE A 199 2.63 18.69 12.27
C ILE A 199 3.63 18.22 13.34
N LYS A 200 3.15 17.68 14.45
CA LYS A 200 4.02 17.26 15.58
C LYS A 200 3.87 15.78 15.92
N ASN A 201 2.66 15.25 15.84
CA ASN A 201 2.36 13.88 16.20
C ASN A 201 2.65 12.92 15.04
N ILE A 202 3.94 12.67 14.84
CA ILE A 202 4.47 11.78 13.80
C ILE A 202 4.24 10.34 14.24
N ILE A 203 3.49 9.59 13.42
CA ILE A 203 3.25 8.16 13.62
C ILE A 203 4.37 7.35 12.96
N LYS A 204 4.82 7.78 11.78
CA LYS A 204 5.90 7.13 11.02
C LYS A 204 6.79 8.17 10.38
N SER A 205 8.08 7.90 10.39
CA SER A 205 9.08 8.68 9.68
C SER A 205 10.12 7.74 9.10
N GLY A 206 10.38 7.87 7.81
CA GLY A 206 11.55 7.26 7.20
C GLY A 206 12.84 7.97 7.65
N PHE A 207 13.97 7.27 7.58
CA PHE A 207 15.28 7.83 7.95
C PHE A 207 15.61 9.14 7.22
N ASN A 208 15.18 9.27 5.96
CA ASN A 208 15.50 10.42 5.12
C ASN A 208 14.31 11.37 4.96
N SER A 209 13.33 11.30 5.86
CA SER A 209 12.13 12.15 5.82
C SER A 209 12.44 13.58 6.28
N GLN A 210 11.79 14.56 5.65
CA GLN A 210 11.86 15.96 6.04
C GLN A 210 10.48 16.44 6.46
N ILE A 211 10.40 17.00 7.67
CA ILE A 211 9.16 17.50 8.25
C ILE A 211 9.21 19.03 8.17
N PRO A 212 8.18 19.71 7.65
CA PRO A 212 8.21 21.15 7.57
C PRO A 212 7.98 21.78 8.95
N ASP A 213 8.95 22.53 9.44
CA ASP A 213 8.83 23.25 10.71
C ASP A 213 8.12 24.61 10.57
N ASN A 214 7.80 25.02 9.34
CA ASN A 214 7.27 26.34 9.02
C ASN A 214 5.82 26.36 8.52
N LEU A 215 5.04 25.34 8.90
CA LEU A 215 3.67 25.18 8.46
C LEU A 215 2.71 25.11 9.64
N ILE A 216 1.74 26.03 9.64
CA ILE A 216 0.65 26.07 10.63
C ILE A 216 -0.66 25.83 9.89
N GLY A 217 -1.42 24.83 10.31
CA GLY A 217 -2.73 24.56 9.77
C GLY A 217 -3.85 25.07 10.68
N LYS A 218 -5.02 25.35 10.13
CA LYS A 218 -6.23 25.68 10.89
C LYS A 218 -7.45 25.03 10.26
N VAL A 219 -8.27 24.38 11.08
CA VAL A 219 -9.57 23.84 10.64
C VAL A 219 -10.62 24.91 10.90
N LYS A 220 -11.03 25.64 9.86
CA LYS A 220 -12.00 26.74 10.01
C LYS A 220 -13.43 26.25 10.21
N LYS A 221 -13.79 25.17 9.52
CA LYS A 221 -15.14 24.62 9.52
C LYS A 221 -15.10 23.12 9.27
N PHE A 222 -15.94 22.36 9.95
CA PHE A 222 -16.19 20.94 9.71
C PHE A 222 -17.69 20.70 9.63
N ASN A 223 -18.13 20.04 8.55
CA ASN A 223 -19.54 19.73 8.31
C ASN A 223 -19.69 18.29 7.83
N ILE A 224 -20.76 17.64 8.27
CA ILE A 224 -21.18 16.34 7.75
C ILE A 224 -22.41 16.58 6.87
N LYS A 225 -22.36 16.12 5.62
CA LYS A 225 -23.53 16.06 4.74
C LYS A 225 -24.20 14.72 4.93
N TYR A 226 -25.51 14.75 5.08
CA TYR A 226 -26.35 13.57 5.20
C TYR A 226 -27.22 13.41 3.96
N HIS A 227 -27.57 12.17 3.66
CA HIS A 227 -28.65 11.85 2.73
C HIS A 227 -30.01 12.08 3.41
N PRO A 228 -31.13 12.09 2.65
CA PRO A 228 -32.48 12.21 3.22
C PRO A 228 -32.83 11.11 4.23
N ASP A 229 -32.19 9.95 4.16
CA ASP A 229 -32.32 8.81 5.08
C ASP A 229 -31.42 8.91 6.33
N ASN A 230 -30.79 10.07 6.55
CA ASN A 230 -29.81 10.34 7.60
C ASN A 230 -28.51 9.52 7.54
N SER A 231 -28.26 8.79 6.45
CA SER A 231 -26.95 8.17 6.22
C SER A 231 -25.89 9.22 5.87
N ILE A 232 -24.63 8.96 6.20
CA ILE A 232 -23.54 9.91 5.96
C ILE A 232 -23.21 9.94 4.47
N LYS A 233 -23.39 11.10 3.84
CA LYS A 233 -23.03 11.34 2.44
C LYS A 233 -21.57 11.74 2.28
N GLN A 234 -21.10 12.68 3.11
CA GLN A 234 -19.76 13.24 2.94
C GLN A 234 -19.28 14.00 4.18
N PHE A 235 -17.98 13.98 4.44
CA PHE A 235 -17.30 14.84 5.41
C PHE A 235 -16.63 16.01 4.71
N LEU A 236 -16.78 17.23 5.22
CA LEU A 236 -16.25 18.46 4.63
C LEU A 236 -15.46 19.24 5.68
N SER A 237 -14.19 19.53 5.38
CA SER A 237 -13.37 20.42 6.23
C SER A 237 -12.82 21.58 5.41
N ALA A 238 -12.96 22.79 5.92
CA ALA A 238 -12.26 23.96 5.38
C ALA A 238 -10.91 24.10 6.10
N ILE A 239 -9.81 23.80 5.38
CA ILE A 239 -8.45 23.89 5.91
C ILE A 239 -7.74 25.11 5.34
N TYR A 240 -7.09 25.84 6.23
CA TYR A 240 -6.24 26.98 5.91
C TYR A 240 -4.83 26.63 6.36
N LEU A 241 -3.84 26.87 5.51
CA LEU A 241 -2.43 26.76 5.86
C LEU A 241 -1.80 28.16 5.88
N TYR A 242 -0.95 28.39 6.88
CA TYR A 242 -0.24 29.62 7.15
C TYR A 242 1.26 29.34 7.27
N SER A 243 2.06 30.35 6.95
CA SER A 243 3.48 30.41 7.32
C SER A 243 3.63 30.75 8.80
N ASN A 244 4.80 30.51 9.40
CA ASN A 244 5.11 30.94 10.77
C ASN A 244 5.02 32.47 10.97
N GLN A 245 5.01 33.25 9.88
CA GLN A 245 4.80 34.71 9.89
C GLN A 245 3.31 35.10 9.74
N ASP A 246 2.39 34.18 10.01
CA ASP A 246 0.93 34.34 9.87
C ASP A 246 0.44 34.70 8.44
N GLN A 247 1.31 34.56 7.45
CA GLN A 247 0.92 34.72 6.05
C GLN A 247 0.11 33.52 5.57
N LYS A 248 -1.12 33.76 5.12
CA LYS A 248 -1.98 32.71 4.53
C LYS A 248 -1.36 32.17 3.24
N LEU A 249 -1.03 30.87 3.24
CA LEU A 249 -0.41 30.18 2.11
C LEU A 249 -1.44 29.59 1.16
N ILE A 250 -2.40 28.84 1.68
CA ILE A 250 -3.45 28.20 0.89
C ILE A 250 -4.71 27.96 1.72
N GLN A 251 -5.86 27.96 1.06
CA GLN A 251 -7.13 27.53 1.64
C GLN A 251 -7.78 26.52 0.69
N LYS A 252 -8.27 25.40 1.24
CA LYS A 252 -9.05 24.42 0.48
C LYS A 252 -10.15 23.82 1.33
N ASN A 253 -11.31 23.60 0.71
CA ASN A 253 -12.33 22.72 1.27
C ASN A 253 -12.00 21.30 0.82
N ILE A 254 -11.70 20.42 1.78
CA ILE A 254 -11.39 19.01 1.52
C ILE A 254 -12.58 18.12 1.87
N PHE A 255 -12.61 16.95 1.23
CA PHE A 255 -13.57 15.88 1.48
C PHE A 255 -12.94 14.53 1.18
N VAL A 256 -13.64 13.43 1.46
CA VAL A 256 -13.14 12.07 1.20
C VAL A 256 -12.72 11.94 -0.27
N ASN A 257 -11.51 11.43 -0.51
CA ASN A 257 -10.85 11.32 -1.82
C ASN A 257 -10.51 12.65 -2.52
N SER A 258 -10.62 13.80 -1.85
CA SER A 258 -10.17 15.11 -2.36
C SER A 258 -9.34 15.86 -1.31
N PRO A 259 -8.07 15.44 -1.11
CA PRO A 259 -7.22 16.02 -0.08
C PRO A 259 -6.67 17.40 -0.46
N LEU A 260 -6.10 18.11 0.52
CA LEU A 260 -5.29 19.31 0.27
C LEU A 260 -3.85 18.85 0.04
N ILE A 261 -3.27 19.22 -1.10
CA ILE A 261 -1.87 18.94 -1.43
C ILE A 261 -1.11 20.26 -1.43
N PHE A 262 -0.05 20.36 -0.64
CA PHE A 262 0.81 21.54 -0.55
C PHE A 262 2.26 21.12 -0.29
N LYS A 263 3.20 21.60 -1.12
CA LYS A 263 4.65 21.30 -1.02
C LYS A 263 4.93 19.81 -0.72
N ASN A 264 4.39 18.91 -1.54
CA ASN A 264 4.52 17.44 -1.43
C ASN A 264 3.92 16.81 -0.17
N ILE A 265 3.15 17.55 0.61
CA ILE A 265 2.41 17.05 1.77
C ILE A 265 0.94 16.98 1.43
N THR A 266 0.33 15.85 1.76
CA THR A 266 -1.09 15.62 1.49
C THR A 266 -1.85 15.50 2.80
N PHE A 267 -2.82 16.38 2.99
CA PHE A 267 -3.70 16.42 4.16
C PHE A 267 -4.99 15.68 3.87
N TYR A 268 -5.19 14.58 4.58
CA TYR A 268 -6.39 13.75 4.52
C TYR A 268 -7.27 13.96 5.76
N GLN A 269 -8.55 13.65 5.61
CA GLN A 269 -9.44 13.40 6.75
C GLN A 269 -9.44 11.90 7.01
N THR A 270 -9.14 11.51 8.24
CA THR A 270 -9.09 10.10 8.63
C THR A 270 -10.26 9.73 9.54
N ASP A 271 -10.62 10.58 10.51
CA ASP A 271 -11.71 10.34 11.44
C ASP A 271 -12.28 11.65 12.00
N TRP A 272 -13.40 11.58 12.72
CA TRP A 272 -14.01 12.69 13.43
C TRP A 272 -14.51 12.25 14.82
N GLN A 273 -14.48 13.17 15.77
CA GLN A 273 -15.06 12.98 17.10
C GLN A 273 -15.49 14.30 17.71
N ILE A 274 -16.38 14.24 18.70
CA ILE A 274 -16.77 15.41 19.47
C ILE A 274 -15.75 15.61 20.60
N ASN A 275 -14.94 16.67 20.51
CA ASN A 275 -13.89 16.96 21.48
C ASN A 275 -14.44 17.67 22.73
N SER A 276 -15.18 18.76 22.54
CA SER A 276 -15.67 19.61 23.63
C SER A 276 -17.00 20.28 23.26
N ILE A 277 -17.73 20.73 24.29
CA ILE A 277 -18.90 21.58 24.15
C ILE A 277 -18.49 23.01 24.53
N ARG A 278 -18.96 23.99 23.74
CA ARG A 278 -18.94 25.42 24.08
C ARG A 278 -20.36 25.88 24.38
N LEU A 279 -20.57 26.45 25.56
CA LEU A 279 -21.87 26.95 26.03
C LEU A 279 -21.77 28.44 26.32
N GLN A 280 -22.78 29.19 25.87
CA GLN A 280 -22.95 30.60 26.20
C GLN A 280 -24.36 30.80 26.75
N ILE A 281 -24.48 31.35 27.96
CA ILE A 281 -25.77 31.55 28.64
C ILE A 281 -26.08 33.05 28.58
N GLY A 282 -27.03 33.43 27.74
CA GLY A 282 -27.31 34.84 27.45
C GLY A 282 -26.05 35.57 26.97
N ASN A 283 -25.68 36.66 27.65
CA ASN A 283 -24.48 37.45 27.33
C ASN A 283 -23.23 37.03 28.14
N SER A 284 -23.23 35.82 28.73
CA SER A 284 -22.08 35.33 29.51
C SER A 284 -20.84 35.09 28.64
N LYS A 285 -19.69 34.91 29.28
CA LYS A 285 -18.50 34.32 28.63
C LYS A 285 -18.82 32.88 28.17
N ILE A 286 -18.16 32.46 27.10
CA ILE A 286 -18.26 31.10 26.58
C ILE A 286 -17.53 30.16 27.53
N ILE A 287 -18.23 29.15 28.05
CA ILE A 287 -17.66 28.07 28.84
C ILE A 287 -17.34 26.90 27.92
N GLN A 288 -16.10 26.44 27.91
CA GLN A 288 -15.69 25.25 27.16
C GLN A 288 -15.46 24.08 28.12
N LYS A 289 -16.09 22.94 27.85
CA LYS A 289 -15.89 21.71 28.62
C LYS A 289 -15.57 20.54 27.70
N GLN A 290 -14.48 19.84 28.00
CA GLN A 290 -14.09 18.63 27.26
C GLN A 290 -15.08 17.49 27.53
N LEU A 291 -15.38 16.73 26.47
CA LEU A 291 -16.22 15.55 26.54
C LEU A 291 -15.36 14.30 26.73
N ILE A 292 -15.92 13.35 27.48
CA ILE A 292 -15.35 12.02 27.66
C ILE A 292 -16.12 11.08 26.75
N LYS A 293 -15.41 10.42 25.83
CA LYS A 293 -15.97 9.39 24.96
C LYS A 293 -16.07 8.08 25.74
N THR A 294 -17.25 7.50 25.82
CA THR A 294 -17.49 6.17 26.39
C THR A 294 -18.18 5.29 25.35
N GLN A 295 -17.80 4.01 25.31
CA GLN A 295 -18.44 3.01 24.46
C GLN A 295 -19.29 2.09 25.34
N LEU A 296 -20.59 2.04 25.03
CA LEU A 296 -21.56 1.18 25.73
C LEU A 296 -22.23 0.29 24.69
N THR A 297 -21.99 -1.02 24.81
CA THR A 297 -22.54 -2.15 24.03
C THR A 297 -22.36 -2.12 22.51
N ASN A 298 -22.60 -0.98 21.84
CA ASN A 298 -22.21 -0.64 20.46
C ASN A 298 -22.46 0.85 20.10
N LYS A 299 -22.76 1.70 21.09
CA LYS A 299 -23.00 3.14 20.89
C LYS A 299 -21.88 3.95 21.51
N THR A 300 -21.41 4.95 20.76
CA THR A 300 -20.49 5.97 21.26
C THR A 300 -21.29 7.07 21.94
N LEU A 301 -21.00 7.29 23.22
CA LEU A 301 -21.56 8.37 24.02
C LEU A 301 -20.45 9.37 24.31
N TRP A 302 -20.78 10.65 24.28
CA TRP A 302 -19.90 11.70 24.76
C TRP A 302 -20.56 12.40 25.93
N SER A 303 -19.90 12.42 27.08
CA SER A 303 -20.47 13.04 28.28
C SER A 303 -19.54 14.07 28.90
N CYS A 304 -20.13 15.10 29.51
CA CYS A 304 -19.41 16.03 30.36
C CYS A 304 -20.26 16.45 31.56
N GLN A 305 -19.60 16.74 32.67
CA GLN A 305 -20.24 17.27 33.87
C GLN A 305 -19.99 18.78 33.98
N LEU A 306 -21.05 19.55 34.17
CA LEU A 306 -21.03 20.98 34.38
C LEU A 306 -21.53 21.27 35.80
N PRO A 307 -20.67 21.77 36.71
CA PRO A 307 -21.11 22.13 38.05
C PRO A 307 -22.03 23.35 37.98
N ILE A 308 -23.20 23.28 38.62
CA ILE A 308 -24.07 24.43 38.87
C ILE A 308 -23.61 25.10 40.16
N ASN A 309 -23.58 24.34 41.26
CA ASN A 309 -23.14 24.74 42.59
C ASN A 309 -22.34 23.59 43.24
N ASN A 310 -21.73 23.80 44.43
CA ASN A 310 -20.92 22.80 45.15
C ASN A 310 -21.60 21.43 45.41
N LYS A 311 -22.93 21.33 45.25
CA LYS A 311 -23.71 20.09 45.47
C LYS A 311 -24.45 19.58 44.23
N LYS A 312 -24.46 20.31 43.11
CA LYS A 312 -25.29 19.98 41.94
C LYS A 312 -24.49 20.10 40.64
N ASN A 313 -24.49 19.02 39.85
CA ASN A 313 -23.88 18.97 38.52
C ASN A 313 -24.93 18.61 37.48
N ILE A 314 -24.86 19.25 36.30
CA ILE A 314 -25.57 18.82 35.09
C ILE A 314 -24.66 17.87 34.34
N ILE A 315 -25.18 16.71 33.96
CA ILE A 315 -24.49 15.79 33.06
C ILE A 315 -25.11 15.96 31.68
N LEU A 316 -24.31 16.44 30.73
CA LEU A 316 -24.69 16.43 29.33
C LEU A 316 -24.21 15.13 28.72
N ILE A 317 -25.11 14.46 27.99
CA ILE A 317 -24.82 13.24 27.25
C ILE A 317 -25.22 13.49 25.80
N ILE A 318 -24.27 13.37 24.90
CA ILE A 318 -24.48 13.43 23.46
C ILE A 318 -24.36 12.02 22.92
N THR A 319 -25.40 11.61 22.19
CA THR A 319 -25.45 10.32 21.50
C THR A 319 -25.51 10.55 20.01
N LYS A 320 -24.92 9.63 19.25
CA LYS A 320 -25.11 9.58 17.80
C LYS A 320 -26.47 9.01 17.45
#